data_AF-A0A2A5M429-F1
#
_entry.id   AF-A0A2A5M429-F1
#
_cell.length_a   1.000
_cell.length_b   1.000
_cell.length_c   1.000
_cell.angle_alpha   90.00
_cell.angle_beta   90.00
_cell.angle_gamma   90.00
#
_symmetry.space_group_name_H-M   'P 1'
#
loop_
_entity.id
_entity.type
_entity.pdbx_description
1 polymer ?
#
loop_
_entity_poly.entity_id
_entity_poly.type
_entity_poly.pdbx_seq_one_letter_code
_entity_poly.pdbx_strand_id
1 'polypeptide(L)'
;MGLNLKFAPQNTAFCDIEISLKDLVSEFLQKVEKKNLWKNIFSKYMLEFEKSRKFSVHHEGKVFSLENSFLYEDGSILLGDKRVYSLR
;
A
#
# COMPACT_ATOMS: atom_id res chain seq x y z
N MET A 1 10.54 2.58 -3.02
CA MET A 1 9.64 3.42 -2.20
C MET A 1 9.92 4.86 -2.58
N GLY A 2 8.88 5.68 -2.77
CA GLY A 2 9.01 7.12 -3.03
C GLY A 2 7.96 7.86 -2.19
N LEU A 3 8.33 9.00 -1.61
CA LEU A 3 7.46 9.82 -0.77
C LEU A 3 7.83 11.30 -0.95
N ASN A 4 6.83 12.13 -1.23
CA ASN A 4 6.99 13.57 -1.34
C ASN A 4 7.00 14.21 0.06
N LEU A 5 8.17 14.65 0.55
CA LEU A 5 8.31 15.23 1.91
C LEU A 5 8.26 16.76 1.94
N LYS A 6 8.94 17.42 0.98
CA LYS A 6 9.06 18.89 0.94
C LYS A 6 8.47 19.53 -0.31
N PHE A 7 8.39 18.75 -1.38
CA PHE A 7 7.92 19.21 -2.68
C PHE A 7 7.09 18.09 -3.31
N ALA A 8 6.02 18.49 -3.99
CA ALA A 8 5.14 17.62 -4.75
C ALA A 8 4.83 18.30 -6.09
N PRO A 9 5.00 17.61 -7.24
CA PRO A 9 4.54 18.12 -8.53
C PRO A 9 3.06 18.49 -8.55
N GLN A 10 2.65 19.28 -9.55
CA GLN A 10 1.23 19.61 -9.76
C GLN A 10 0.37 18.34 -9.81
N ASN A 11 -0.81 18.37 -9.16
CA ASN A 11 -1.73 17.24 -9.02
C ASN A 11 -1.20 16.05 -8.19
N THR A 12 -0.20 16.27 -7.34
CA THR A 12 0.26 15.26 -6.38
C THR A 12 0.23 15.81 -4.95
N ALA A 13 0.11 14.92 -3.96
CA ALA A 13 0.12 15.30 -2.55
C ALA A 13 1.53 15.19 -1.95
N PHE A 14 1.74 15.90 -0.83
CA PHE A 14 2.92 15.78 0.02
C PHE A 14 2.54 15.17 1.38
N CYS A 15 3.53 14.65 2.10
CA CYS A 15 3.33 14.10 3.44
C CYS A 15 2.81 15.18 4.39
N ASP A 16 1.72 14.90 5.09
CA ASP A 16 0.99 15.84 5.95
C ASP A 16 1.64 16.10 7.32
N ILE A 17 2.83 15.55 7.56
CA ILE A 17 3.61 15.75 8.78
C ILE A 17 5.02 16.26 8.45
N GLU A 18 5.57 17.09 9.33
CA GLU A 18 6.95 17.53 9.26
C GLU A 18 7.86 16.48 9.93
N ILE A 19 8.70 15.83 9.12
CA ILE A 19 9.68 14.84 9.60
C ILE A 19 10.97 14.97 8.81
N SER A 20 12.12 14.83 9.49
CA SER A 20 13.41 14.80 8.81
C SER A 20 13.58 13.47 8.06
N LEU A 21 14.27 13.50 6.92
CA LEU A 21 14.55 12.28 6.15
C LEU A 21 15.32 11.24 6.99
N LYS A 22 16.23 11.71 7.86
CA LYS A 22 17.02 10.85 8.73
C LYS A 22 16.12 10.10 9.73
N ASP A 23 15.21 10.82 10.38
CA ASP A 23 14.33 10.23 11.40
C ASP A 23 13.34 9.27 10.75
N LEU A 24 12.73 9.66 9.62
CA LEU A 24 11.83 8.80 8.86
C LEU A 24 12.48 7.45 8.49
N VAL A 25 13.70 7.50 7.94
CA VAL A 25 14.42 6.29 7.54
C VAL A 25 14.82 5.47 8.76
N SER A 26 15.31 6.11 9.83
CA SER A 26 15.69 5.41 11.06
C SER A 26 14.51 4.68 11.70
N GLU A 27 13.37 5.34 11.85
CA GLU A 27 12.15 4.73 12.40
C GLU A 27 11.61 3.61 11.51
N PHE A 28 11.67 3.78 10.19
CA PHE A 28 11.27 2.73 9.25
C PHE A 28 12.15 1.49 9.42
N LEU A 29 13.47 1.64 9.45
CA LEU A 29 14.41 0.53 9.66
C LEU A 29 14.15 -0.18 11.00
N GLN A 30 13.97 0.58 12.08
CA GLN A 30 13.64 0.01 13.39
C GLN A 30 12.34 -0.82 13.35
N LYS A 31 11.32 -0.40 12.57
CA LYS A 31 10.09 -1.17 12.40
C LYS A 31 10.30 -2.46 11.61
N VAL A 32 11.15 -2.43 10.58
CA VAL A 32 11.50 -3.62 9.77
C VAL A 32 12.30 -4.63 10.61
N GLU A 33 13.27 -4.15 11.39
CA GLU A 33 14.14 -4.98 12.23
C GLU A 33 13.40 -5.73 13.35
N LYS A 34 12.22 -5.25 13.76
CA LYS A 34 11.34 -5.96 14.71
C LYS A 34 10.83 -7.30 14.19
N LYS A 35 10.96 -7.60 12.88
CA LYS A 35 10.60 -8.89 12.27
C LYS A 35 9.19 -9.37 12.66
N ASN A 36 8.22 -8.46 12.60
CA ASN A 36 6.82 -8.81 12.87
C ASN A 36 6.37 -9.95 11.95
N LEU A 37 5.66 -10.93 12.52
CA LEU A 37 5.12 -12.04 11.74
C LEU A 37 4.16 -11.50 10.67
N TRP A 38 4.27 -12.06 9.46
CA TRP A 38 3.40 -11.72 8.33
C TRP A 38 1.93 -11.75 8.72
N LYS A 39 1.48 -12.80 9.42
CA LYS A 39 0.10 -12.95 9.91
C LYS A 39 -0.38 -11.74 10.72
N ASN A 40 0.50 -11.14 11.53
CA ASN A 40 0.17 -9.98 12.37
C ASN A 40 0.12 -8.67 11.57
N ILE A 41 0.95 -8.55 10.52
CA ILE A 41 0.91 -7.42 9.60
C ILE A 41 -0.36 -7.52 8.73
N PHE A 42 -0.60 -8.71 8.18
CA PHE A 42 -1.71 -8.99 7.29
C PHE A 42 -3.06 -8.78 7.96
N SER A 43 -3.25 -9.24 9.20
CA SER A 43 -4.51 -9.04 9.92
C SER A 43 -4.88 -7.57 10.10
N LYS A 44 -3.88 -6.70 10.32
CA LYS A 44 -4.07 -5.24 10.39
C LYS A 44 -4.34 -4.66 9.01
N TYR A 45 -3.55 -5.07 8.01
CA TYR A 45 -3.70 -4.57 6.65
C TYR A 45 -5.05 -4.95 6.03
N MET A 46 -5.61 -6.12 6.36
CA MET A 46 -6.94 -6.55 5.90
C MET A 46 -8.03 -5.55 6.29
N LEU A 47 -7.98 -4.98 7.50
CA LEU A 47 -8.92 -3.94 7.93
C LEU A 47 -8.74 -2.64 7.12
N GLU A 48 -7.48 -2.26 6.86
CA GLU A 48 -7.15 -1.07 6.07
C GLU A 48 -7.47 -1.25 4.57
N PHE A 49 -7.44 -2.48 4.06
CA PHE A 49 -7.76 -2.81 2.68
C PHE A 49 -9.20 -2.43 2.31
N GLU A 50 -10.12 -2.42 3.28
CA GLU A 50 -11.50 -1.95 3.05
C GLU A 50 -11.57 -0.47 2.61
N LYS A 51 -10.57 0.35 2.96
CA LYS A 51 -10.47 1.73 2.42
C LYS A 51 -10.07 1.75 0.95
N SER A 52 -9.49 0.67 0.44
CA SER A 52 -9.07 0.53 -0.96
C SER A 52 -10.24 0.27 -1.91
N ARG A 53 -11.38 -0.19 -1.39
CA ARG A 53 -12.59 -0.55 -2.15
C ARG A 53 -13.13 0.57 -3.04
N LYS A 54 -12.95 1.82 -2.62
CA LYS A 54 -13.38 3.01 -3.35
C LYS A 54 -12.48 3.42 -4.52
N PHE A 55 -11.38 2.69 -4.73
CA PHE A 55 -10.39 3.00 -5.76
C PHE A 55 -10.36 1.94 -6.86
N SER A 56 -9.61 2.25 -7.91
CA SER A 56 -9.35 1.37 -9.05
C SER A 56 -7.85 1.27 -9.30
N VAL A 57 -7.43 0.18 -9.95
CA VAL A 57 -6.03 -0.11 -10.29
C VAL A 57 -5.88 -0.36 -11.78
N HIS A 58 -4.68 -0.11 -12.30
CA HIS A 58 -4.32 -0.43 -13.68
C HIS A 58 -3.58 -1.77 -13.74
N HIS A 59 -4.06 -2.71 -14.54
CA HIS A 59 -3.41 -4.00 -14.75
C HIS A 59 -3.57 -4.44 -16.20
N GLU A 60 -2.49 -4.85 -16.86
CA GLU A 60 -2.47 -5.26 -18.27
C GLU A 60 -3.15 -4.24 -19.22
N GLY A 61 -2.96 -2.94 -18.98
CA GLY A 61 -3.55 -1.86 -19.78
C GLY A 61 -5.04 -1.63 -19.56
N LYS A 62 -5.67 -2.33 -18.60
CA LYS A 62 -7.09 -2.17 -18.23
C LYS A 62 -7.22 -1.59 -16.82
N VAL A 63 -8.34 -0.94 -16.56
CA VAL A 63 -8.69 -0.43 -15.23
C VAL A 63 -9.65 -1.41 -14.57
N PHE A 64 -9.34 -1.79 -13.33
CA PHE A 64 -10.17 -2.68 -12.51
C PHE A 64 -10.59 -1.97 -11.22
N SER A 65 -11.89 -2.02 -10.90
CA SER A 65 -12.38 -1.58 -9.58
C SER A 65 -11.95 -2.55 -8.49
N LEU A 66 -11.58 -2.04 -7.32
CA LEU A 66 -11.27 -2.86 -6.14
C LEU A 66 -12.50 -3.18 -5.29
N GLU A 67 -13.67 -2.62 -5.61
CA GLU A 67 -14.91 -2.75 -4.82
C GLU A 67 -15.24 -4.21 -4.49
N ASN A 68 -15.22 -5.10 -5.49
CA ASN A 68 -15.55 -6.53 -5.34
C ASN A 68 -14.30 -7.45 -5.37
N SER A 69 -13.10 -6.91 -5.15
CA SER A 69 -11.87 -7.71 -5.15
C SER A 69 -11.75 -8.61 -3.90
N PHE A 70 -10.87 -9.61 -3.91
CA PHE A 70 -10.60 -10.40 -2.70
C PHE A 70 -9.12 -10.34 -2.36
N LEU A 71 -8.79 -9.97 -1.12
CA LEU A 71 -7.42 -10.01 -0.60
C LEU A 71 -7.18 -11.36 0.06
N TYR A 72 -6.19 -12.11 -0.43
CA TYR A 72 -5.79 -13.40 0.13
C TYR A 72 -4.66 -13.26 1.15
N GLU A 73 -4.51 -14.28 2.01
CA GLU A 73 -3.50 -14.31 3.08
C GLU A 73 -2.06 -14.17 2.58
N ASP A 74 -1.76 -14.51 1.32
CA ASP A 74 -0.42 -14.32 0.73
C ASP A 74 -0.20 -12.90 0.18
N GLY A 75 -1.17 -12.00 0.36
CA GLY A 75 -1.14 -10.62 -0.13
C GLY A 75 -1.55 -10.46 -1.58
N SER A 76 -1.91 -11.53 -2.28
CA SER A 76 -2.46 -11.45 -3.64
C SER A 76 -3.90 -10.96 -3.63
N ILE A 77 -4.32 -10.38 -4.75
CA ILE A 77 -5.67 -9.84 -4.93
C ILE A 77 -6.35 -10.56 -6.09
N LEU A 78 -7.60 -10.98 -5.89
CA LEU A 78 -8.48 -11.41 -6.98
C LEU A 78 -9.10 -10.19 -7.65
N LEU A 79 -8.72 -9.93 -8.90
CA LEU A 79 -9.32 -8.91 -9.76
C LEU A 79 -10.15 -9.61 -10.84
N GLY A 80 -11.47 -9.57 -10.69
CA GLY A 80 -12.37 -10.37 -11.55
C GLY A 80 -12.13 -11.86 -11.33
N ASP A 81 -11.62 -12.55 -12.35
CA ASP A 81 -11.26 -13.97 -12.35
C ASP A 81 -9.74 -14.22 -12.27
N LYS A 82 -8.92 -13.16 -12.16
CA LYS A 82 -7.46 -13.25 -12.13
C LYS A 82 -6.88 -12.97 -10.76
N ARG A 83 -6.07 -13.90 -10.25
CA ARG A 83 -5.24 -13.70 -9.07
C ARG A 83 -3.95 -12.99 -9.46
N VAL A 84 -3.72 -11.81 -8.89
CA VAL A 84 -2.58 -10.97 -9.24
C VAL A 84 -1.71 -10.65 -8.03
N TYR A 85 -0.41 -10.48 -8.31
CA TYR A 85 0.63 -10.20 -7.33
C TYR A 85 1.30 -8.88 -7.66
N SER A 86 1.83 -8.21 -6.63
CA SER A 86 2.60 -6.98 -6.82
C SER A 86 1.89 -5.92 -7.68
N LEU A 87 0.57 -5.77 -7.49
CA LEU A 87 -0.17 -4.63 -8.06
C LEU A 87 0.48 -3.34 -7.55
N ARG A 88 0.86 -2.47 -8.49
CA ARG A 88 1.52 -1.18 -8.24
C ARG A 88 0.74 -0.08 -8.92
#